data_AF-A0A108U898-F1
#
_entry.id   AF-A0A108U898-F1
#
_cell.length_a   1.000
_cell.length_b   1.000
_cell.length_c   1.000
_cell.angle_alpha   90.00
_cell.angle_beta   90.00
_cell.angle_gamma   90.00
#
_symmetry.space_group_name_H-M   'P 1'
#
loop_
_entity.id
_entity.type
_entity.pdbx_description
1 polymer ?
#
loop_
_entity_poly.entity_id
_entity_poly.type
_entity_poly.pdbx_seq_one_letter_code
_entity_poly.pdbx_strand_id
1 'polypeptide(L)'
;MRSVIVALLLRPDEIMLEIGAGGELLVARLRAVLAAMLLLLPLLNAIGGGSVKETMIGLGGAIFVNVFSQLALALARRQRRYRWLPFCTAGFDVTATTLVLAMLAAQHLPAGLNSLIVWCGYLLAILLTALRSDGRVTLFAGTLALVQYGLLVLWVFATAGSPEDLMSSDYGAVTVGSQTQRLVLLAMMTVATSMIVYRMQRLIEMSGTDGLTRLPNRTWLTHRIPRLFDAVRRDGGSLTLALIDLDHFKRINDDYGHRLGDRSLRHLVTVLREQSEPSEWLVRLSGGEFLLVMRKPLGTAFEEVDAIRRAVAERPFEPGRGAEPLWLSFSAGLVTFPQEGGDLSRLLRRADLRLQRAKQSGRNRVVARDL
;
A
#
# COMPACT_ATOMS: atom_id res chain seq x y z
N MET A 1 -17.46 -10.83 7.79
CA MET A 1 -16.78 -10.03 8.83
C MET A 1 -15.40 -10.59 9.22
N ARG A 2 -15.27 -11.87 9.61
CA ARG A 2 -13.96 -12.47 9.96
C ARG A 2 -12.88 -12.29 8.86
N SER A 3 -13.22 -12.47 7.58
CA SER A 3 -12.30 -12.27 6.46
C SER A 3 -11.80 -10.84 6.29
N VAL A 4 -12.64 -9.84 6.60
CA VAL A 4 -12.30 -8.41 6.54
C VAL A 4 -11.36 -8.02 7.68
N ILE A 5 -11.66 -8.49 8.89
CA ILE A 5 -10.84 -8.23 10.08
C ILE A 5 -9.45 -8.84 9.92
N VAL A 6 -9.37 -10.08 9.44
CA VAL A 6 -8.09 -10.74 9.16
C VAL A 6 -7.30 -9.98 8.09
N ALA A 7 -7.94 -9.52 7.01
CA ALA A 7 -7.28 -8.73 5.97
C ALA A 7 -6.73 -7.39 6.49
N LEU A 8 -7.45 -6.70 7.37
CA LEU A 8 -6.99 -5.43 7.96
C LEU A 8 -5.81 -5.59 8.94
N LEU A 9 -5.68 -6.76 9.56
CA LEU A 9 -4.62 -7.08 10.53
C LEU A 9 -3.38 -7.68 9.87
N LEU A 10 -3.54 -8.32 8.72
CA LEU A 10 -2.43 -8.87 7.93
C LEU A 10 -1.53 -7.74 7.41
N ARG A 11 -0.25 -8.05 7.26
CA ARG A 11 0.73 -7.09 6.74
C ARG A 11 0.47 -6.89 5.24
N PRO A 12 0.37 -5.64 4.74
CA PRO A 12 0.39 -5.39 3.31
C PRO A 12 1.70 -5.90 2.69
N ASP A 13 1.63 -6.54 1.53
CA ASP A 13 2.82 -6.94 0.76
C ASP A 13 3.69 -5.72 0.40
N GLU A 14 4.99 -5.94 0.16
CA GLU A 14 5.96 -4.87 -0.10
C GLU A 14 5.56 -3.95 -1.26
N ILE A 15 4.89 -4.47 -2.29
CA ILE A 15 4.35 -3.71 -3.42
C ILE A 15 3.17 -2.81 -2.99
N MET A 16 2.32 -3.29 -2.08
CA MET A 16 1.22 -2.51 -1.51
C MET A 16 1.74 -1.42 -0.57
N LEU A 17 2.86 -1.68 0.11
CA LEU A 17 3.63 -0.68 0.85
C LEU A 17 4.41 0.28 -0.05
N GLU A 18 4.75 -0.06 -1.30
CA GLU A 18 5.35 0.88 -2.26
C GLU A 18 4.33 1.86 -2.82
N ILE A 19 3.13 1.37 -3.15
CA ILE A 19 1.98 2.21 -3.52
C ILE A 19 1.52 3.03 -2.30
N GLY A 20 1.53 2.44 -1.10
CA GLY A 20 1.27 3.09 0.18
C GLY A 20 2.41 3.99 0.71
N ALA A 21 3.64 3.86 0.21
CA ALA A 21 4.76 4.77 0.52
C ALA A 21 4.62 6.11 -0.18
N GLY A 22 3.92 6.15 -1.31
CA GLY A 22 3.31 7.38 -1.83
C GLY A 22 2.26 7.94 -0.86
N GLY A 23 1.59 7.07 -0.10
CA GLY A 23 0.55 7.39 0.90
C GLY A 23 1.03 8.24 2.07
N GLU A 24 2.15 7.94 2.75
CA GLU A 24 2.60 8.82 3.87
C GLU A 24 3.07 10.20 3.37
N LEU A 25 3.72 10.27 2.21
CA LEU A 25 4.07 11.56 1.60
C LEU A 25 2.82 12.33 1.15
N LEU A 26 1.83 11.64 0.58
CA LEU A 26 0.53 12.20 0.20
C LEU A 26 -0.21 12.75 1.43
N VAL A 27 -0.28 11.95 2.50
CA VAL A 27 -0.87 12.36 3.79
C VAL A 27 -0.11 13.54 4.36
N ALA A 28 1.22 13.55 4.36
CA ALA A 28 1.98 14.66 4.89
C ALA A 28 1.77 15.96 4.08
N ARG A 29 1.67 15.87 2.75
CA ARG A 29 1.33 17.03 1.88
C ARG A 29 -0.08 17.53 2.17
N LEU A 30 -1.06 16.63 2.21
CA LEU A 30 -2.45 16.97 2.49
C LEU A 30 -2.59 17.56 3.90
N ARG A 31 -1.94 16.96 4.91
CA ARG A 31 -1.92 17.47 6.28
C ARG A 31 -1.35 18.87 6.35
N ALA A 32 -0.24 19.16 5.65
CA ALA A 32 0.33 20.51 5.61
C ALA A 32 -0.63 21.55 5.02
N VAL A 33 -1.38 21.19 3.96
CA VAL A 33 -2.41 22.06 3.36
C VAL A 33 -3.57 22.27 4.34
N LEU A 34 -4.11 21.20 4.92
CA LEU A 34 -5.20 21.27 5.88
C LEU A 34 -4.79 22.06 7.13
N ALA A 35 -3.60 21.84 7.65
CA ALA A 35 -3.06 22.57 8.80
C ALA A 35 -2.84 24.07 8.51
N ALA A 36 -2.53 24.44 7.27
CA ALA A 36 -2.49 25.84 6.87
C ALA A 36 -3.90 26.46 6.85
N MET A 37 -4.89 25.73 6.35
CA MET A 37 -6.30 26.19 6.38
C MET A 37 -6.84 26.31 7.80
N LEU A 38 -6.41 25.46 8.75
CA LEU A 38 -6.82 25.52 10.15
C LEU A 38 -6.46 26.86 10.83
N LEU A 39 -5.42 27.58 10.37
CA LEU A 39 -5.05 28.90 10.90
C LEU A 39 -6.14 29.97 10.65
N LEU A 40 -7.04 29.75 9.70
CA LEU A 40 -8.16 30.66 9.43
C LEU A 40 -9.23 30.58 10.53
N LEU A 41 -9.41 29.42 11.18
CA LEU A 41 -10.51 29.21 12.12
C LEU A 41 -10.42 30.11 13.38
N PRO A 42 -9.25 30.24 14.04
CA PRO A 42 -9.11 31.18 15.16
C PRO A 42 -9.27 32.65 14.74
N LEU A 43 -8.83 33.01 13.53
CA LEU A 43 -9.01 34.38 12.99
C LEU A 43 -10.49 34.69 12.76
N LEU A 44 -11.24 33.74 12.19
CA LEU A 44 -12.69 33.85 12.03
C LEU A 44 -13.40 33.96 13.39
N ASN A 45 -12.96 33.19 14.40
CA ASN A 45 -13.50 33.31 15.75
C ASN A 45 -13.24 34.69 16.36
N ALA A 46 -12.04 35.25 16.16
CA ALA A 46 -11.69 36.59 16.63
C ALA A 46 -12.57 37.69 15.99
N ILE A 47 -12.79 37.59 14.67
CA ILE A 47 -13.64 38.53 13.92
C ILE A 47 -15.11 38.39 14.33
N GLY A 48 -15.56 37.17 14.61
CA GLY A 48 -16.92 36.86 15.04
C GLY A 48 -17.25 37.24 16.48
N GLY A 49 -16.34 37.91 17.21
CA GLY A 49 -16.55 38.32 18.59
C GLY A 49 -16.35 37.21 19.63
N GLY A 50 -15.67 36.12 19.27
CA GLY A 50 -15.35 35.03 20.18
C GLY A 50 -14.42 35.45 21.33
N SER A 51 -14.43 34.69 22.41
CA SER A 51 -13.59 34.96 23.59
C SER A 51 -12.11 35.05 23.22
N VAL A 52 -11.40 36.06 23.76
CA VAL A 52 -9.96 36.26 23.52
C VAL A 52 -9.16 35.04 23.95
N LYS A 53 -9.50 34.43 25.10
CA LYS A 53 -8.82 33.23 25.61
C LYS A 53 -9.03 32.01 24.70
N GLU A 54 -10.26 31.78 24.26
CA GLU A 54 -10.58 30.67 23.34
C GLU A 54 -9.89 30.83 22.00
N THR A 55 -9.86 32.06 21.49
CA THR A 55 -9.14 32.43 20.27
C THR A 55 -7.64 32.15 20.40
N MET A 56 -7.02 32.49 21.53
CA MET A 56 -5.60 32.21 21.78
C MET A 56 -5.32 30.71 21.89
N ILE A 57 -6.19 29.92 22.56
CA ILE A 57 -6.06 28.46 22.63
C ILE A 57 -6.17 27.85 21.22
N GLY A 58 -7.16 28.26 20.44
CA GLY A 58 -7.35 27.82 19.06
C GLY A 58 -6.17 28.17 18.15
N LEU A 59 -5.64 29.39 18.26
CA LEU A 59 -4.46 29.84 17.51
C LEU A 59 -3.21 29.06 17.88
N GLY A 60 -2.95 28.87 19.19
CA GLY A 60 -1.84 28.06 19.68
C GLY A 60 -1.91 26.61 19.18
N GLY A 61 -3.09 26.00 19.24
CA GLY A 61 -3.33 24.66 18.69
C GLY A 61 -3.09 24.58 17.18
N ALA A 62 -3.58 25.54 16.41
CA ALA A 62 -3.39 25.59 14.96
C ALA A 62 -1.90 25.76 14.58
N ILE A 63 -1.16 26.62 15.27
CA ILE A 63 0.29 26.79 15.09
C ILE A 63 1.03 25.48 15.40
N PHE A 64 0.69 24.82 16.51
CA PHE A 64 1.31 23.56 16.92
C PHE A 64 1.12 22.45 15.87
N VAL A 65 -0.11 22.29 15.36
CA VAL A 65 -0.41 21.34 14.29
C VAL A 65 0.33 21.70 13.01
N ASN A 66 0.48 22.99 12.68
CA ASN A 66 1.21 23.42 11.48
C ASN A 66 2.70 23.08 11.55
N VAL A 67 3.35 23.40 12.68
CA VAL A 67 4.78 23.09 12.91
C VAL A 67 5.03 21.59 12.79
N PHE A 68 4.22 20.76 13.46
CA PHE A 68 4.33 19.31 13.35
C PHE A 68 4.10 18.83 11.91
N SER A 69 3.13 19.41 11.20
CA SER A 69 2.84 19.04 9.81
C SER A 69 4.03 19.29 8.88
N GLN A 70 4.75 20.39 9.06
CA GLN A 70 5.97 20.68 8.30
C GLN A 70 7.12 19.70 8.65
N LEU A 71 7.29 19.36 9.94
CA LEU A 71 8.28 18.38 10.37
C LEU A 71 7.99 16.99 9.81
N ALA A 72 6.74 16.54 9.89
CA ALA A 72 6.29 15.28 9.33
C ALA A 72 6.50 15.23 7.80
N LEU A 73 6.21 16.32 7.09
CA LEU A 73 6.46 16.44 5.65
C LEU A 73 7.95 16.39 5.31
N ALA A 74 8.80 17.09 6.07
CA ALA A 74 10.25 17.02 5.89
C ALA A 74 10.79 15.61 6.11
N LEU A 75 10.27 14.89 7.10
CA LEU A 75 10.65 13.51 7.38
C LEU A 75 10.14 12.53 6.32
N ALA A 76 8.92 12.71 5.81
CA ALA A 76 8.33 11.92 4.75
C ALA A 76 9.01 12.12 3.38
N ARG A 77 9.69 13.25 3.15
CA ARG A 77 10.48 13.51 1.92
C ARG A 77 11.81 12.77 1.88
N ARG A 78 12.33 12.30 3.03
CA ARG A 78 13.63 11.58 3.05
C ARG A 78 13.49 10.22 2.35
N GLN A 79 14.51 9.82 1.59
CA GLN A 79 14.53 8.51 0.88
C GLN A 79 14.46 7.29 1.83
N ARG A 80 14.66 7.49 3.14
CA ARG A 80 14.64 6.44 4.16
C ARG A 80 13.22 6.25 4.68
N ARG A 81 12.60 5.10 4.41
CA ARG A 81 11.25 4.78 4.87
C ARG A 81 11.24 4.41 6.36
N TYR A 82 10.62 5.25 7.19
CA TYR A 82 10.44 4.98 8.61
C TYR A 82 9.11 4.24 8.85
N ARG A 83 9.19 2.96 9.22
CA ARG A 83 8.00 2.11 9.46
C ARG A 83 7.09 2.59 10.61
N TRP A 84 7.64 3.36 11.54
CA TRP A 84 6.91 3.91 12.69
C TRP A 84 6.22 5.25 12.38
N LEU A 85 6.63 5.94 11.31
CA LEU A 85 6.16 7.30 11.02
C LEU A 85 4.64 7.41 10.86
N PRO A 86 3.94 6.50 10.14
CA PRO A 86 2.49 6.58 10.01
C PRO A 86 1.74 6.47 11.33
N PHE A 87 2.24 5.67 12.28
CA PHE A 87 1.65 5.52 13.62
C PHE A 87 1.90 6.78 14.46
N CYS A 88 3.12 7.32 14.42
CA CYS A 88 3.43 8.55 15.14
C CYS A 88 2.61 9.74 14.62
N THR A 89 2.47 9.88 13.30
CA THR A 89 1.73 11.02 12.74
C THR A 89 0.21 10.85 12.89
N ALA A 90 -0.34 9.63 12.79
CA ALA A 90 -1.73 9.35 13.18
C ALA A 90 -1.99 9.64 14.67
N GLY A 91 -1.09 9.16 15.53
CA GLY A 91 -1.19 9.36 16.97
C GLY A 91 -1.16 10.84 17.34
N PHE A 92 -0.31 11.61 16.68
CA PHE A 92 -0.27 13.06 16.83
C PHE A 92 -1.59 13.72 16.43
N ASP A 93 -2.14 13.41 15.24
CA ASP A 93 -3.36 14.06 14.74
C ASP A 93 -4.55 13.87 15.72
N VAL A 94 -4.68 12.66 16.27
CA VAL A 94 -5.67 12.33 17.31
C VAL A 94 -5.37 13.06 18.62
N THR A 95 -4.13 12.99 19.11
CA THR A 95 -3.76 13.54 20.42
C THR A 95 -3.78 15.07 20.45
N ALA A 96 -3.42 15.73 19.35
CA ALA A 96 -3.51 17.18 19.24
C ALA A 96 -4.97 17.65 19.35
N THR A 97 -5.91 16.91 18.76
CA THR A 97 -7.35 17.18 18.90
C THR A 97 -7.79 17.08 20.36
N THR A 98 -7.43 15.98 21.04
CA THR A 98 -7.72 15.78 22.47
C THR A 98 -7.13 16.89 23.33
N LEU A 99 -5.90 17.31 23.06
CA LEU A 99 -5.19 18.33 23.85
C LEU A 99 -5.89 19.69 23.74
N VAL A 100 -6.30 20.10 22.54
CA VAL A 100 -7.03 21.36 22.36
C VAL A 100 -8.39 21.31 23.07
N LEU A 101 -9.12 20.20 22.96
CA LEU A 101 -10.38 20.01 23.69
C LEU A 101 -10.18 20.05 25.22
N ALA A 102 -9.12 19.42 25.73
CA ALA A 102 -8.79 19.44 27.15
C ALA A 102 -8.44 20.86 27.64
N MET A 103 -7.69 21.63 26.84
CA MET A 103 -7.39 23.03 27.14
C MET A 103 -8.65 23.90 27.17
N LEU A 104 -9.59 23.68 26.25
CA LEU A 104 -10.90 24.36 26.26
C LEU A 104 -11.71 23.97 27.49
N ALA A 105 -11.80 22.67 27.82
CA ALA A 105 -12.49 22.19 29.01
C ALA A 105 -11.91 22.74 30.32
N ALA A 106 -10.58 22.97 30.39
CA ALA A 106 -9.94 23.54 31.56
C ALA A 106 -10.34 25.00 31.82
N GLN A 107 -10.86 25.71 30.81
CA GLN A 107 -11.44 27.05 30.96
C GLN A 107 -12.95 26.99 31.19
N HIS A 108 -13.65 26.27 30.33
CA HIS A 108 -15.09 26.08 30.37
C HIS A 108 -15.43 24.64 30.00
N LEU A 109 -15.94 23.86 30.97
CA LEU A 109 -16.23 22.43 30.79
C LEU A 109 -17.06 22.14 29.52
N PRO A 110 -18.14 22.91 29.21
CA PRO A 110 -18.92 22.68 27.99
C PRO A 110 -18.12 22.91 26.71
N ALA A 111 -17.17 23.84 26.67
CA ALA A 111 -16.39 24.14 25.48
C ALA A 111 -15.53 22.95 25.04
N GLY A 112 -14.93 22.22 25.97
CA GLY A 112 -14.07 21.09 25.64
C GLY A 112 -14.80 19.81 25.22
N LEU A 113 -16.10 19.68 25.51
CA LEU A 113 -16.90 18.57 24.98
C LEU A 113 -17.80 18.98 23.83
N ASN A 114 -18.28 20.22 23.76
CA ASN A 114 -19.23 20.65 22.73
C ASN A 114 -18.64 21.48 21.59
N SER A 115 -17.33 21.81 21.59
CA SER A 115 -16.68 22.44 20.43
C SER A 115 -16.69 21.53 19.19
N LEU A 116 -17.67 21.75 18.30
CA LEU A 116 -17.90 20.95 17.10
C LEU A 116 -16.69 20.98 16.15
N ILE A 117 -16.13 22.17 15.94
CA ILE A 117 -15.02 22.41 15.00
C ILE A 117 -13.80 21.59 15.43
N VAL A 118 -13.41 21.67 16.70
CA VAL A 118 -12.25 20.94 17.21
C VAL A 118 -12.53 19.44 17.24
N TRP A 119 -13.73 19.03 17.66
CA TRP A 119 -14.11 17.61 17.71
C TRP A 119 -14.09 16.93 16.33
N CYS A 120 -14.46 17.63 15.27
CA CYS A 120 -14.33 17.15 13.88
C CYS A 120 -12.88 16.83 13.48
N GLY A 121 -11.89 17.34 14.22
CA GLY A 121 -10.47 16.97 14.07
C GLY A 121 -10.21 15.47 14.20
N TYR A 122 -10.95 14.76 15.07
CA TYR A 122 -10.85 13.31 15.18
C TYR A 122 -11.30 12.60 13.90
N LEU A 123 -12.41 13.05 13.31
CA LEU A 123 -12.94 12.45 12.07
C LEU A 123 -11.95 12.64 10.92
N LEU A 124 -11.35 13.83 10.82
CA LEU A 124 -10.33 14.14 9.84
C LEU A 124 -9.06 13.30 10.05
N ALA A 125 -8.59 13.18 11.30
CA ALA A 125 -7.43 12.37 11.65
C ALA A 125 -7.62 10.89 11.27
N ILE A 126 -8.80 10.33 11.56
CA ILE A 126 -9.15 8.96 11.17
C ILE A 126 -9.23 8.85 9.65
N LEU A 127 -9.94 9.75 8.96
CA LEU A 127 -10.10 9.71 7.50
C LEU A 127 -8.75 9.74 6.76
N LEU A 128 -7.82 10.59 7.20
CA LEU A 128 -6.49 10.71 6.61
C LEU A 128 -5.72 9.39 6.63
N THR A 129 -6.01 8.49 7.57
CA THR A 129 -5.37 7.17 7.62
C THR A 129 -5.72 6.28 6.43
N ALA A 130 -6.87 6.49 5.75
CA ALA A 130 -7.25 5.69 4.58
C ALA A 130 -6.27 5.81 3.42
N LEU A 131 -5.61 6.97 3.29
CA LEU A 131 -4.65 7.25 2.22
C LEU A 131 -3.33 6.47 2.37
N ARG A 132 -3.11 5.80 3.51
CA ARG A 132 -1.92 4.99 3.77
C ARG A 132 -2.04 3.55 3.29
N SER A 133 -3.25 3.12 2.92
CA SER A 133 -3.56 1.72 2.55
C SER A 133 -3.13 0.68 3.60
N ASP A 134 -3.05 1.07 4.87
CA ASP A 134 -2.70 0.21 6.01
C ASP A 134 -3.83 0.22 7.05
N GLY A 135 -4.56 -0.90 7.14
CA GLY A 135 -5.70 -1.05 8.05
C GLY A 135 -5.31 -0.93 9.52
N ARG A 136 -4.07 -1.28 9.88
CA ARG A 136 -3.58 -1.25 11.27
C ARG A 136 -3.47 0.17 11.79
N VAL A 137 -3.03 1.10 10.94
CA VAL A 137 -2.93 2.53 11.29
C VAL A 137 -4.33 3.12 11.50
N THR A 138 -5.31 2.69 10.70
CA THR A 138 -6.71 3.11 10.84
C THR A 138 -7.31 2.61 12.16
N LEU A 139 -7.14 1.33 12.47
CA LEU A 139 -7.61 0.73 13.72
C LEU A 139 -6.93 1.37 14.94
N PHE A 140 -5.62 1.63 14.85
CA PHE A 140 -4.87 2.33 15.88
C PHE A 140 -5.42 3.75 16.13
N ALA A 141 -5.54 4.56 15.08
CA ALA A 141 -6.03 5.94 15.20
C ALA A 141 -7.46 5.99 15.76
N GLY A 142 -8.35 5.13 15.24
CA GLY A 142 -9.73 5.05 15.71
C GLY A 142 -9.86 4.59 17.16
N THR A 143 -9.10 3.57 17.56
CA THR A 143 -9.07 3.10 18.96
C THR A 143 -8.51 4.16 19.88
N LEU A 144 -7.43 4.83 19.48
CA LEU A 144 -6.82 5.91 20.25
C LEU A 144 -7.80 7.08 20.43
N ALA A 145 -8.55 7.45 19.37
CA ALA A 145 -9.55 8.51 19.44
C ALA A 145 -10.69 8.16 20.40
N LEU A 146 -11.21 6.92 20.34
CA LEU A 146 -12.24 6.44 21.26
C LEU A 146 -11.77 6.49 22.72
N VAL A 147 -10.55 6.01 22.99
CA VAL A 147 -9.98 5.99 24.33
C VAL A 147 -9.72 7.40 24.84
N GLN A 148 -9.03 8.25 24.08
CA GLN A 148 -8.69 9.60 24.52
C GLN A 148 -9.93 10.48 24.69
N TYR A 149 -10.89 10.40 23.77
CA TYR A 149 -12.15 11.13 23.92
C TYR A 149 -12.98 10.62 25.08
N GLY A 150 -13.06 9.29 25.28
CA GLY A 150 -13.76 8.70 26.43
C GLY A 150 -13.15 9.13 27.77
N LEU A 151 -11.81 9.18 27.86
CA LEU A 151 -11.11 9.67 29.05
C LEU A 151 -11.37 11.17 29.28
N LEU A 152 -11.41 11.97 28.22
CA LEU A 152 -11.76 13.39 28.33
C LEU A 152 -13.19 13.57 28.84
N VAL A 153 -14.15 12.79 28.33
CA VAL A 153 -15.55 12.80 28.79
C VAL A 153 -15.61 12.44 30.28
N LEU A 154 -14.95 11.35 30.70
CA LEU A 154 -14.91 10.94 32.11
C LEU A 154 -14.29 12.03 32.99
N TRP A 155 -13.22 12.67 32.54
CA TRP A 155 -12.58 13.75 33.28
C TRP A 155 -13.50 14.96 33.43
N VAL A 156 -14.19 15.39 32.37
CA VAL A 156 -15.12 16.54 32.43
C VAL A 156 -16.32 16.26 33.34
N PHE A 157 -16.90 15.06 33.30
CA PHE A 157 -17.99 14.70 34.21
C PHE A 157 -17.52 14.56 35.66
N ALA A 158 -16.28 14.13 35.90
CA ALA A 158 -15.73 14.02 37.25
C ALA A 158 -15.34 15.38 37.85
N THR A 159 -15.06 16.39 37.03
CA THR A 159 -14.72 17.75 37.48
C THR A 159 -15.93 18.66 37.66
N ALA A 160 -17.08 18.33 37.06
CA ALA A 160 -18.32 19.07 37.26
C ALA A 160 -18.83 18.91 38.70
N GLY A 161 -18.94 20.02 39.44
CA GLY A 161 -19.44 20.02 40.82
C GLY A 161 -20.97 20.03 40.88
N SER A 162 -21.61 20.57 39.84
CA SER A 162 -23.06 20.64 39.70
C SER A 162 -23.50 20.44 38.23
N PRO A 163 -24.77 20.06 37.98
CA PRO A 163 -25.29 19.98 36.61
C PRO A 163 -25.26 21.29 35.83
N GLU A 164 -25.26 22.44 36.52
CA GLU A 164 -25.22 23.77 35.91
C GLU A 164 -23.86 24.06 35.24
N ASP A 165 -22.77 23.49 35.77
CA ASP A 165 -21.42 23.62 35.21
C ASP A 165 -21.29 23.00 33.80
N LEU A 166 -22.22 22.11 33.45
CA LEU A 166 -22.29 21.42 32.17
C LEU A 166 -23.18 22.13 31.14
N MET A 167 -23.67 23.32 31.46
CA MET A 167 -24.54 24.11 30.59
C MET A 167 -23.85 25.41 30.19
N SER A 168 -23.98 25.78 28.90
CA SER A 168 -23.46 27.04 28.37
C SER A 168 -24.44 27.61 27.34
N SER A 169 -24.57 28.93 27.28
CA SER A 169 -25.31 29.63 26.22
C SER A 169 -24.69 29.40 24.84
N ASP A 170 -23.36 29.28 24.79
CA ASP A 170 -22.59 29.30 23.54
C ASP A 170 -22.35 27.88 23.04
N TYR A 171 -22.18 26.92 23.97
CA TYR A 171 -21.85 25.53 23.66
C TYR A 171 -22.99 24.53 23.97
N GLY A 172 -24.10 24.99 24.54
CA GLY A 172 -25.23 24.15 24.93
C GLY A 172 -24.93 23.22 26.11
N ALA A 173 -25.82 22.26 26.35
CA ALA A 173 -25.70 21.31 27.46
C ALA A 173 -24.83 20.10 27.09
N VAL A 174 -23.93 19.73 28.00
CA VAL A 174 -23.18 18.47 27.95
C VAL A 174 -24.01 17.38 28.60
N THR A 175 -24.44 16.39 27.81
CA THR A 175 -25.24 15.26 28.30
C THR A 175 -24.54 13.95 27.98
N VAL A 176 -24.77 12.93 28.81
CA VAL A 176 -24.24 11.57 28.55
C VAL A 176 -24.71 11.07 27.19
N GLY A 177 -25.95 11.39 26.79
CA GLY A 177 -26.50 11.05 25.48
C GLY A 177 -25.70 11.65 24.32
N SER A 178 -25.40 12.95 24.35
CA SER A 178 -24.64 13.61 23.27
C SER A 178 -23.19 13.10 23.20
N GLN A 179 -22.56 12.80 24.33
CA GLN A 179 -21.21 12.23 24.35
C GLN A 179 -21.18 10.78 23.85
N THR A 180 -22.22 10.00 24.17
CA THR A 180 -22.37 8.62 23.67
C THR A 180 -22.54 8.61 22.14
N GLN A 181 -23.38 9.50 21.60
CA GLN A 181 -23.56 9.63 20.14
C GLN A 181 -22.23 9.97 19.43
N ARG A 182 -21.39 10.83 20.03
CA ARG A 182 -20.07 11.16 19.50
C ARG A 182 -19.11 9.98 19.50
N LEU A 183 -19.06 9.19 20.58
CA LEU A 183 -18.29 7.94 20.61
C LEU A 183 -18.75 6.96 19.53
N VAL A 184 -20.06 6.84 19.31
CA VAL A 184 -20.62 6.04 18.22
C VAL A 184 -20.17 6.56 16.85
N LEU A 185 -20.19 7.88 16.63
CA LEU A 185 -19.69 8.48 15.38
C LEU A 185 -18.20 8.21 15.14
N LEU A 186 -17.35 8.25 16.17
CA LEU A 186 -15.94 7.88 16.05
C LEU A 186 -15.75 6.40 15.68
N ALA A 187 -16.55 5.52 16.30
CA ALA A 187 -16.54 4.10 15.97
C ALA A 187 -17.02 3.85 14.53
N MET A 188 -18.12 4.49 14.11
CA MET A 188 -18.62 4.42 12.74
C MET A 188 -17.60 4.94 11.73
N MET A 189 -16.94 6.05 12.02
CA MET A 189 -15.90 6.61 11.16
C MET A 189 -14.72 5.65 11.01
N THR A 190 -14.27 5.05 12.12
CA THR A 190 -13.22 4.03 12.12
C THR A 190 -13.59 2.84 11.25
N VAL A 191 -14.82 2.33 11.37
CA VAL A 191 -15.33 1.22 10.55
C VAL A 191 -15.41 1.61 9.07
N ALA A 192 -15.96 2.80 8.75
CA ALA A 192 -16.08 3.28 7.38
C ALA A 192 -14.72 3.46 6.71
N THR A 193 -13.77 4.11 7.39
CA THR A 193 -12.38 4.28 6.92
C THR A 193 -11.68 2.92 6.76
N SER A 194 -11.88 1.98 7.68
CA SER A 194 -11.32 0.62 7.54
C SER A 194 -11.87 -0.10 6.31
N MET A 195 -13.16 0.08 5.99
CA MET A 195 -13.77 -0.49 4.79
C MET A 195 -13.23 0.14 3.50
N ILE A 196 -12.96 1.44 3.49
CA ILE A 196 -12.28 2.13 2.38
C ILE A 196 -10.89 1.51 2.15
N VAL A 197 -10.11 1.34 3.23
CA VAL A 197 -8.78 0.71 3.14
C VAL A 197 -8.89 -0.71 2.59
N TYR A 198 -9.80 -1.53 3.12
CA TYR A 198 -10.01 -2.89 2.64
C TYR A 198 -10.34 -2.94 1.14
N ARG A 199 -11.22 -2.05 0.67
CA ARG A 199 -11.56 -1.94 -0.76
C ARG A 199 -10.37 -1.53 -1.61
N MET A 200 -9.60 -0.55 -1.16
CA MET A 200 -8.40 -0.07 -1.86
C MET A 200 -7.36 -1.19 -1.99
N GLN A 201 -7.09 -1.91 -0.90
CA GLN A 201 -6.18 -3.06 -0.90
C GLN A 201 -6.63 -4.13 -1.89
N ARG A 202 -7.93 -4.46 -1.88
CA ARG A 202 -8.49 -5.44 -2.82
C ARG A 202 -8.40 -4.97 -4.28
N LEU A 203 -8.60 -3.69 -4.56
CA LEU A 203 -8.42 -3.13 -5.91
C LEU A 203 -6.98 -3.26 -6.40
N ILE A 204 -6.01 -3.03 -5.51
CA ILE A 204 -4.58 -3.21 -5.82
C ILE A 204 -4.27 -4.69 -6.09
N GLU A 205 -4.76 -5.61 -5.25
CA GLU A 205 -4.63 -7.05 -5.48
C GLU A 205 -5.21 -7.49 -6.84
N MET A 206 -6.32 -6.86 -7.26
CA MET A 206 -6.98 -7.09 -8.54
C MET A 206 -6.34 -6.35 -9.72
N SER A 207 -5.35 -5.46 -9.50
CA SER A 207 -4.84 -4.53 -10.53
C SER A 207 -4.08 -5.19 -11.68
N GLY A 208 -3.92 -6.52 -11.67
CA GLY A 208 -3.45 -7.33 -12.79
C GLY A 208 -2.04 -6.99 -13.30
N THR A 209 -1.33 -6.07 -12.66
CA THR A 209 -0.04 -5.55 -13.11
C THR A 209 0.96 -5.55 -11.95
N ASP A 210 2.24 -5.73 -12.29
CA ASP A 210 3.36 -5.70 -11.36
C ASP A 210 3.89 -4.27 -11.21
N GLY A 211 4.06 -3.81 -9.97
CA GLY A 211 4.47 -2.43 -9.67
C GLY A 211 5.87 -2.06 -10.17
N LEU A 212 6.79 -3.03 -10.24
CA LEU A 212 8.19 -2.79 -10.60
C LEU A 212 8.42 -2.82 -12.11
N THR A 213 7.89 -3.84 -12.77
CA THR A 213 8.15 -4.16 -14.19
C THR A 213 7.02 -3.72 -15.11
N ARG A 214 5.85 -3.34 -14.56
CA ARG A 214 4.63 -3.01 -15.30
C ARG A 214 4.07 -4.14 -16.16
N LEU A 215 4.61 -5.35 -16.04
CA LEU A 215 4.08 -6.53 -16.68
C LEU A 215 2.77 -6.97 -16.03
N PRO A 216 1.92 -7.71 -16.74
CA PRO A 216 0.89 -8.52 -16.10
C PRO A 216 1.44 -9.33 -14.92
N ASN A 217 0.65 -9.44 -13.84
CA ASN A 217 1.03 -10.23 -12.66
C ASN A 217 0.32 -11.59 -12.62
N ARG A 218 0.59 -12.39 -11.58
CA ARG A 218 -0.06 -13.69 -11.36
C ARG A 218 -1.60 -13.61 -11.32
N THR A 219 -2.17 -12.53 -10.81
CA THR A 219 -3.64 -12.32 -10.79
C THR A 219 -4.19 -12.23 -12.22
N TRP A 220 -3.54 -11.43 -13.08
CA TRP A 220 -3.93 -11.33 -14.48
C TRP A 220 -3.86 -12.69 -15.19
N LEU A 221 -2.79 -13.46 -14.95
CA LEU A 221 -2.61 -14.78 -15.55
C LEU A 221 -3.76 -15.72 -15.21
N THR A 222 -4.13 -15.77 -13.93
CA THR A 222 -5.19 -16.65 -13.42
C THR A 222 -6.54 -16.33 -14.06
N HIS A 223 -6.81 -15.05 -14.34
CA HIS A 223 -8.04 -14.62 -15.01
C HIS A 223 -7.99 -14.80 -16.53
N ARG A 224 -6.83 -14.65 -17.17
CA ARG A 224 -6.71 -14.67 -18.64
C ARG A 224 -6.56 -16.08 -19.21
N ILE A 225 -5.79 -16.95 -18.55
CA ILE A 225 -5.43 -18.28 -19.09
C ILE A 225 -6.63 -19.14 -19.47
N PRO A 226 -7.73 -19.24 -18.68
CA PRO A 226 -8.87 -20.07 -19.06
C PRO A 226 -9.41 -19.73 -20.46
N ARG A 227 -9.49 -18.43 -20.78
CA ARG A 227 -9.94 -17.94 -22.09
C ARG A 227 -8.96 -18.28 -23.21
N LEU A 228 -7.65 -18.27 -22.92
CA LEU A 228 -6.63 -18.67 -23.89
C LEU A 228 -6.69 -20.17 -24.18
N PHE A 229 -6.89 -21.00 -23.15
CA PHE A 229 -7.10 -22.44 -23.34
C PHE A 229 -8.36 -22.73 -24.17
N ASP A 230 -9.47 -22.03 -23.89
CA ASP A 230 -10.70 -22.17 -24.69
C ASP A 230 -10.52 -21.76 -26.15
N ALA A 231 -9.78 -20.68 -26.42
CA ALA A 231 -9.46 -20.27 -27.78
C ALA A 231 -8.59 -21.31 -28.51
N VAL A 232 -7.55 -21.83 -27.85
CA VAL A 232 -6.63 -22.82 -28.44
C VAL A 232 -7.35 -24.14 -28.72
N ARG A 233 -8.28 -24.56 -27.85
CA ARG A 233 -9.14 -25.74 -28.08
C ARG A 233 -10.03 -25.58 -29.30
N ARG A 234 -10.64 -24.41 -29.48
CA ARG A 234 -11.56 -24.14 -30.59
C ARG A 234 -10.82 -24.05 -31.93
N ASP A 235 -9.66 -23.41 -31.93
CA ASP A 235 -8.94 -23.08 -33.17
C ASP A 235 -7.96 -24.20 -33.59
N GLY A 236 -7.82 -25.28 -32.83
CA GLY A 236 -6.96 -26.42 -33.16
C GLY A 236 -5.46 -26.15 -33.06
N GLY A 237 -5.02 -25.35 -32.08
CA GLY A 237 -3.63 -24.90 -31.94
C GLY A 237 -2.86 -25.46 -30.75
N SER A 238 -1.72 -24.82 -30.43
CA SER A 238 -0.93 -25.08 -29.22
C SER A 238 -0.63 -23.77 -28.48
N LEU A 239 -0.52 -23.86 -27.16
CA LEU A 239 -0.11 -22.76 -26.28
C LEU A 239 1.02 -23.25 -25.40
N THR A 240 2.22 -22.72 -25.61
CA THR A 240 3.41 -23.06 -24.83
C THR A 240 3.63 -22.00 -23.74
N LEU A 241 3.86 -22.47 -22.52
CA LEU A 241 4.20 -21.66 -21.35
C LEU A 241 5.67 -21.90 -21.03
N ALA A 242 6.48 -20.85 -21.00
CA ALA A 242 7.87 -20.90 -20.55
C ALA A 242 7.97 -20.24 -19.18
N LEU A 243 8.22 -21.04 -18.14
CA LEU A 243 8.54 -20.56 -16.80
C LEU A 243 10.03 -20.23 -16.75
N ILE A 244 10.34 -18.94 -16.56
CA ILE A 244 11.67 -18.35 -16.64
C ILE A 244 12.07 -17.88 -15.24
N ASP A 245 13.31 -18.12 -14.83
CA ASP A 245 13.86 -17.59 -13.58
C ASP A 245 15.28 -17.05 -13.78
N LEU A 246 15.50 -15.83 -13.30
CA LEU A 246 16.78 -15.14 -13.36
C LEU A 246 17.82 -15.86 -12.48
N ASP A 247 18.85 -16.40 -13.11
CA ASP A 247 19.86 -17.18 -12.43
C ASP A 247 20.65 -16.33 -11.45
N HIS A 248 20.90 -16.88 -10.26
CA HIS A 248 21.63 -16.23 -9.17
C HIS A 248 21.04 -14.88 -8.70
N PHE A 249 19.75 -14.60 -8.95
CA PHE A 249 19.13 -13.33 -8.56
C PHE A 249 19.26 -13.00 -7.06
N LYS A 250 19.13 -14.00 -6.19
CA LYS A 250 19.35 -13.81 -4.74
C LYS A 250 20.76 -13.26 -4.45
N ARG A 251 21.78 -13.83 -5.09
CA ARG A 251 23.17 -13.39 -4.94
C ARG A 251 23.36 -11.95 -5.43
N ILE A 252 22.70 -11.55 -6.52
CA ILE A 252 22.71 -10.15 -6.98
C ILE A 252 22.16 -9.21 -5.89
N ASN A 253 21.07 -9.60 -5.23
CA ASN A 253 20.53 -8.81 -4.13
C ASN A 253 21.46 -8.78 -2.91
N ASP A 254 22.07 -9.91 -2.58
CA ASP A 254 22.96 -10.03 -1.42
C ASP A 254 24.27 -9.24 -1.63
N ASP A 255 24.86 -9.32 -2.83
CA ASP A 255 26.16 -8.70 -3.16
C ASP A 255 26.02 -7.19 -3.47
N TYR A 256 24.90 -6.75 -4.07
CA TYR A 256 24.74 -5.38 -4.58
C TYR A 256 23.53 -4.61 -4.04
N GLY A 257 22.70 -5.24 -3.21
CA GLY A 257 21.50 -4.66 -2.63
C GLY A 257 20.27 -4.69 -3.54
N HIS A 258 19.09 -4.63 -2.91
CA HIS A 258 17.78 -4.74 -3.58
C HIS A 258 17.57 -3.72 -4.70
N ARG A 259 18.10 -2.50 -4.59
CA ARG A 259 17.97 -1.47 -5.64
C ARG A 259 18.65 -1.89 -6.94
N LEU A 260 19.78 -2.61 -6.87
CA LEU A 260 20.43 -3.12 -8.09
C LEU A 260 19.67 -4.32 -8.64
N GLY A 261 19.22 -5.23 -7.78
CA GLY A 261 18.35 -6.33 -8.19
C GLY A 261 17.08 -5.87 -8.92
N ASP A 262 16.44 -4.81 -8.43
CA ASP A 262 15.29 -4.21 -9.12
C ASP A 262 15.62 -3.70 -10.52
N ARG A 263 16.85 -3.20 -10.73
CA ARG A 263 17.31 -2.75 -12.05
C ARG A 263 17.67 -3.92 -12.95
N SER A 264 18.27 -4.99 -12.42
CA SER A 264 18.55 -6.20 -13.20
C SER A 264 17.26 -6.86 -13.68
N LEU A 265 16.21 -6.87 -12.87
CA LEU A 265 14.87 -7.33 -13.29
C LEU A 265 14.28 -6.49 -14.41
N ARG A 266 14.37 -5.15 -14.31
CA ARG A 266 13.90 -4.27 -15.40
C ARG A 266 14.70 -4.50 -16.69
N HIS A 267 16.00 -4.68 -16.59
CA HIS A 267 16.85 -5.00 -17.73
C HIS A 267 16.43 -6.32 -18.39
N LEU A 268 16.27 -7.39 -17.60
CA LEU A 268 15.77 -8.67 -18.11
C LEU A 268 14.42 -8.52 -18.83
N VAL A 269 13.49 -7.75 -18.25
CA VAL A 269 12.18 -7.50 -18.85
C VAL A 269 12.28 -6.74 -20.17
N THR A 270 13.20 -5.77 -20.29
CA THR A 270 13.46 -5.08 -21.56
C THR A 270 13.89 -6.07 -22.63
N VAL A 271 14.87 -6.94 -22.34
CA VAL A 271 15.36 -7.93 -23.31
C VAL A 271 14.26 -8.92 -23.68
N LEU A 272 13.53 -9.46 -22.70
CA LEU A 272 12.40 -10.36 -22.95
C LEU A 272 11.36 -9.70 -23.88
N ARG A 273 11.00 -8.45 -23.61
CA ARG A 273 9.99 -7.71 -24.40
C ARG A 273 10.43 -7.40 -25.82
N GLU A 274 11.69 -7.03 -26.02
CA GLU A 274 12.25 -6.75 -27.35
C GLU A 274 12.28 -8.00 -28.24
N GLN A 275 12.42 -9.17 -27.63
CA GLN A 275 12.54 -10.45 -28.35
C GLN A 275 11.22 -11.24 -28.44
N SER A 276 10.20 -10.89 -27.65
CA SER A 276 8.88 -11.55 -27.71
C SER A 276 7.97 -10.89 -28.75
N GLU A 277 7.06 -11.67 -29.33
CA GLU A 277 6.08 -11.09 -30.26
C GLU A 277 5.02 -10.23 -29.54
N PRO A 278 4.44 -9.20 -30.21
CA PRO A 278 3.35 -8.41 -29.64
C PRO A 278 2.10 -9.22 -29.24
N SER A 279 1.92 -10.40 -29.85
CA SER A 279 0.79 -11.30 -29.58
C SER A 279 0.96 -12.13 -28.30
N GLU A 280 2.17 -12.12 -27.72
CA GLU A 280 2.58 -12.94 -26.59
C GLU A 280 2.51 -12.17 -25.28
N TRP A 281 2.35 -12.93 -24.19
CA TRP A 281 2.18 -12.35 -22.87
C TRP A 281 3.36 -12.70 -21.98
N LEU A 282 4.12 -11.68 -21.60
CA LEU A 282 5.12 -11.78 -20.55
C LEU A 282 4.49 -11.37 -19.21
N VAL A 283 4.48 -12.29 -18.25
CA VAL A 283 3.86 -12.13 -16.93
C VAL A 283 4.93 -12.26 -15.85
N ARG A 284 4.92 -11.41 -14.82
CA ARG A 284 5.75 -11.60 -13.63
C ARG A 284 4.99 -12.37 -12.56
N LEU A 285 5.61 -13.42 -12.03
CA LEU A 285 4.98 -14.29 -11.01
C LEU A 285 5.39 -13.88 -9.59
N SER A 286 6.69 -13.83 -9.32
CA SER A 286 7.26 -13.48 -8.02
C SER A 286 8.75 -13.18 -8.19
N GLY A 287 9.38 -12.40 -7.30
CA GLY A 287 10.84 -12.25 -7.27
C GLY A 287 11.50 -12.02 -8.64
N GLY A 288 12.27 -13.01 -9.11
CA GLY A 288 12.90 -13.08 -10.43
C GLY A 288 12.29 -14.09 -11.39
N GLU A 289 11.06 -14.53 -11.14
CA GLU A 289 10.29 -15.50 -11.93
C GLU A 289 9.31 -14.83 -12.87
N PHE A 290 9.33 -15.28 -14.13
CA PHE A 290 8.49 -14.78 -15.22
C PHE A 290 7.84 -15.95 -15.94
N LEU A 291 6.70 -15.70 -16.58
CA LEU A 291 6.03 -16.64 -17.45
C LEU A 291 5.84 -15.98 -18.82
N LEU A 292 6.43 -16.56 -19.84
CA LEU A 292 6.15 -16.20 -21.23
C LEU A 292 5.07 -17.15 -21.79
N VAL A 293 3.99 -16.57 -22.30
CA VAL A 293 2.83 -17.30 -22.84
C VAL A 293 2.78 -17.10 -24.36
N MET A 294 3.08 -18.17 -25.10
CA MET A 294 3.28 -18.15 -26.55
C MET A 294 2.25 -19.05 -27.24
N ARG A 295 1.57 -18.55 -28.27
CA ARG A 295 0.58 -19.33 -29.04
C ARG A 295 1.26 -20.13 -30.15
N LYS A 296 2.23 -20.96 -29.75
CA LYS A 296 3.13 -21.70 -30.64
C LYS A 296 3.30 -23.15 -30.16
N PRO A 297 3.56 -24.11 -31.06
CA PRO A 297 3.98 -25.46 -30.69
C PRO A 297 5.30 -25.45 -29.90
N LEU A 298 5.55 -26.53 -29.15
CA LEU A 298 6.71 -26.65 -28.24
C LEU A 298 8.06 -26.40 -28.94
N GLY A 299 8.24 -26.91 -30.17
CA GLY A 299 9.51 -26.78 -30.90
C GLY A 299 9.86 -25.33 -31.22
N THR A 300 8.94 -24.60 -31.85
CA THR A 300 9.12 -23.18 -32.18
C THR A 300 9.29 -22.34 -30.92
N ALA A 301 8.51 -22.60 -29.88
CA ALA A 301 8.62 -21.91 -28.60
C ALA A 301 9.97 -22.17 -27.91
N PHE A 302 10.53 -23.38 -28.05
CA PHE A 302 11.86 -23.70 -27.51
C PHE A 302 12.96 -22.90 -28.21
N GLU A 303 12.93 -22.83 -29.53
CA GLU A 303 13.90 -22.06 -30.32
C GLU A 303 13.88 -20.58 -29.95
N GLU A 304 12.68 -20.01 -29.82
CA GLU A 304 12.47 -18.62 -29.39
C GLU A 304 13.00 -18.37 -27.98
N VAL A 305 12.62 -19.19 -26.99
CA VAL A 305 13.09 -19.01 -25.61
C VAL A 305 14.60 -19.21 -25.49
N ASP A 306 15.20 -20.12 -26.25
CA ASP A 306 16.66 -20.28 -26.26
C ASP A 306 17.37 -19.12 -26.95
N ALA A 307 16.79 -18.54 -28.01
CA ALA A 307 17.30 -17.30 -28.62
C ALA A 307 17.26 -16.13 -27.62
N ILE A 308 16.13 -15.95 -26.91
CA ILE A 308 16.00 -14.94 -25.86
C ILE A 308 17.04 -15.16 -24.76
N ARG A 309 17.27 -16.42 -24.36
CA ARG A 309 18.29 -16.78 -23.37
C ARG A 309 19.69 -16.35 -23.80
N ARG A 310 20.06 -16.61 -25.05
CA ARG A 310 21.36 -16.17 -25.61
C ARG A 310 21.44 -14.65 -25.62
N ALA A 311 20.39 -13.94 -26.06
CA ALA A 311 20.37 -12.48 -26.07
C ALA A 311 20.55 -11.86 -24.67
N VAL A 312 19.94 -12.44 -23.64
CA VAL A 312 20.16 -12.02 -22.24
C VAL A 312 21.60 -12.27 -21.81
N ALA A 313 22.15 -13.43 -22.17
CA ALA A 313 23.53 -13.79 -21.84
C ALA A 313 24.60 -13.00 -22.62
N GLU A 314 24.25 -12.40 -23.76
CA GLU A 314 25.14 -11.61 -24.61
C GLU A 314 25.03 -10.10 -24.34
N ARG A 315 23.94 -9.64 -23.74
CA ARG A 315 23.73 -8.22 -23.43
C ARG A 315 24.10 -7.93 -21.97
N PRO A 316 25.20 -7.19 -21.71
CA PRO A 316 25.58 -6.88 -20.35
C PRO A 316 24.59 -5.91 -19.68
N PHE A 317 24.34 -6.12 -18.39
CA PHE A 317 23.58 -5.21 -17.54
C PHE A 317 24.54 -4.19 -16.90
N GLU A 318 24.35 -2.91 -17.20
CA GLU A 318 25.18 -1.83 -16.67
C GLU A 318 24.62 -1.27 -15.34
N PRO A 319 25.31 -1.43 -14.20
CA PRO A 319 24.84 -0.95 -12.90
C PRO A 319 24.85 0.58 -12.76
N GLY A 320 25.55 1.30 -13.63
CA GLY A 320 25.73 2.74 -13.58
C GLY A 320 27.15 3.17 -13.95
N ARG A 321 27.39 4.48 -13.99
CA ARG A 321 28.70 5.04 -14.38
C ARG A 321 29.80 4.57 -13.43
N GLY A 322 30.84 3.94 -13.99
CA GLY A 322 32.03 3.49 -13.27
C GLY A 322 31.91 2.12 -12.60
N ALA A 323 30.80 1.40 -12.77
CA ALA A 323 30.65 0.03 -12.30
C ALA A 323 30.91 -0.97 -13.44
N GLU A 324 31.54 -2.09 -13.11
CA GLU A 324 31.75 -3.20 -14.05
C GLU A 324 30.41 -3.77 -14.54
N PRO A 325 30.28 -4.10 -15.83
CA PRO A 325 29.07 -4.71 -16.36
C PRO A 325 28.81 -6.10 -15.76
N LEU A 326 27.55 -6.41 -15.50
CA LEU A 326 27.12 -7.72 -15.00
C LEU A 326 26.50 -8.55 -16.11
N TRP A 327 26.94 -9.80 -16.20
CA TRP A 327 26.40 -10.76 -17.16
C TRP A 327 25.26 -11.55 -16.50
N LEU A 328 24.05 -11.34 -17.01
CA LEU A 328 22.85 -12.03 -16.52
C LEU A 328 22.58 -13.27 -17.36
N SER A 329 21.95 -14.27 -16.76
CA SER A 329 21.44 -15.44 -17.49
C SER A 329 20.14 -15.90 -16.83
N PHE A 330 19.34 -16.68 -17.55
CA PHE A 330 18.15 -17.28 -16.97
C PHE A 330 18.06 -18.75 -17.34
N SER A 331 17.34 -19.49 -16.50
CA SER A 331 16.94 -20.86 -16.77
C SER A 331 15.44 -20.90 -17.05
N ALA A 332 15.00 -21.83 -17.89
CA ALA A 332 13.60 -21.95 -18.26
C ALA A 332 13.11 -23.40 -18.34
N GLY A 333 11.87 -23.62 -17.93
CA GLY A 333 11.11 -24.85 -18.13
C GLY A 333 9.88 -24.60 -19.00
N LEU A 334 9.75 -25.34 -20.10
CA LEU A 334 8.66 -25.19 -21.06
C LEU A 334 7.62 -26.30 -20.89
N VAL A 335 6.35 -25.95 -21.08
CA VAL A 335 5.23 -26.89 -21.16
C VAL A 335 4.21 -26.45 -22.21
N THR A 336 3.55 -27.38 -22.89
CA THR A 336 2.58 -27.06 -23.94
C THR A 336 1.18 -27.61 -23.67
N PHE A 337 0.18 -26.74 -23.80
CA PHE A 337 -1.23 -27.08 -23.83
C PHE A 337 -1.71 -27.26 -25.29
N PRO A 338 -2.58 -28.25 -25.58
CA PRO A 338 -3.21 -29.20 -24.64
C PRO A 338 -2.43 -30.50 -24.36
N GLN A 339 -1.30 -30.72 -25.02
CA GLN A 339 -0.58 -32.00 -25.05
C GLN A 339 -0.10 -32.46 -23.66
N GLU A 340 0.22 -31.52 -22.78
CA GLU A 340 0.81 -31.81 -21.47
C GLU A 340 -0.14 -31.55 -20.28
N GLY A 341 -1.44 -31.38 -20.56
CA GLY A 341 -2.47 -31.27 -19.54
C GLY A 341 -3.49 -30.17 -19.81
N GLY A 342 -4.62 -30.23 -19.12
CA GLY A 342 -5.76 -29.32 -19.31
C GLY A 342 -5.91 -28.18 -18.28
N ASP A 343 -5.03 -28.13 -17.28
CA ASP A 343 -5.13 -27.21 -16.14
C ASP A 343 -3.81 -26.44 -15.92
N LEU A 344 -3.93 -25.13 -15.67
CA LEU A 344 -2.80 -24.24 -15.48
C LEU A 344 -1.91 -24.68 -14.31
N SER A 345 -2.52 -25.12 -13.20
CA SER A 345 -1.75 -25.52 -12.02
C SER A 345 -0.90 -26.77 -12.30
N ARG A 346 -1.43 -27.73 -13.06
CA ARG A 346 -0.66 -28.91 -13.50
C ARG A 346 0.48 -28.54 -14.44
N LEU A 347 0.22 -27.67 -15.41
CA LEU A 347 1.23 -27.20 -16.37
C LEU A 347 2.35 -26.44 -15.66
N LEU A 348 2.03 -25.51 -14.76
CA LEU A 348 3.03 -24.75 -14.01
C LEU A 348 3.89 -25.65 -13.11
N ARG A 349 3.31 -26.69 -12.48
CA ARG A 349 4.10 -27.68 -11.72
C ARG A 349 5.10 -28.44 -12.59
N ARG A 350 4.70 -28.82 -13.80
CA ARG A 350 5.61 -29.47 -14.76
C ARG A 350 6.71 -28.52 -15.25
N ALA A 351 6.35 -27.27 -15.54
CA ALA A 351 7.29 -26.24 -15.92
C ALA A 351 8.33 -25.97 -14.80
N ASP A 352 7.89 -25.95 -13.54
CA ASP A 352 8.77 -25.81 -12.37
C ASP A 352 9.77 -26.96 -12.25
N LEU A 353 9.32 -28.22 -12.41
CA LEU A 353 10.24 -29.37 -12.41
C LEU A 353 11.30 -29.26 -13.51
N ARG A 354 10.92 -28.80 -14.70
CA ARG A 354 11.85 -28.59 -15.82
C ARG A 354 12.80 -27.43 -15.56
N LEU A 355 12.31 -26.34 -14.98
CA LEU A 355 13.14 -25.22 -14.53
C LEU A 355 14.15 -25.65 -13.45
N GLN A 356 13.73 -26.45 -12.48
CA GLN A 356 14.61 -26.99 -11.45
C GLN A 356 15.71 -27.86 -12.07
N ARG A 357 15.37 -28.71 -13.04
CA ARG A 357 16.38 -29.48 -13.80
C ARG A 357 17.34 -28.59 -14.58
N ALA A 358 16.83 -27.52 -15.20
CA ALA A 358 17.67 -26.54 -15.87
C ALA A 358 18.70 -25.94 -14.90
N LYS A 359 18.25 -25.55 -13.70
CA LYS A 359 19.11 -25.02 -12.63
C LYS A 359 20.12 -26.04 -12.11
N GLN A 360 19.70 -27.28 -11.88
CA GLN A 360 20.57 -28.37 -11.38
C GLN A 360 21.62 -28.79 -12.41
N SER A 361 21.29 -28.71 -13.70
CA SER A 361 22.21 -29.13 -14.76
C SER A 361 23.29 -28.08 -15.09
N GLY A 362 23.35 -26.97 -14.35
CA GLY A 362 24.34 -25.91 -14.55
C GLY A 362 23.76 -24.57 -15.00
N ARG A 363 22.43 -24.36 -14.90
CA ARG A 363 21.75 -23.09 -15.22
C ARG A 363 21.91 -22.66 -16.69
N ASN A 364 21.49 -21.43 -17.01
CA ASN A 364 21.58 -20.82 -18.32
C ASN A 364 21.11 -21.76 -19.45
N ARG A 365 19.94 -22.37 -19.29
CA ARG A 365 19.40 -23.33 -20.26
C ARG A 365 17.88 -23.44 -20.24
N VAL A 366 17.36 -23.99 -21.32
CA VAL A 366 15.94 -24.24 -21.53
C VAL A 366 15.68 -25.75 -21.52
N VAL A 367 14.67 -26.21 -20.77
CA VAL A 367 14.27 -27.62 -20.71
C VAL A 367 12.82 -27.76 -21.12
N ALA A 368 12.57 -28.52 -22.19
CA ALA A 368 11.23 -28.71 -22.78
C ALA A 368 10.68 -30.13 -22.66
N ARG A 369 11.50 -31.13 -22.33
CA ARG A 369 11.09 -32.54 -22.21
C ARG A 369 11.65 -33.16 -20.94
N ASP A 370 10.90 -34.13 -20.41
CA ASP A 370 11.38 -35.01 -19.36
C ASP A 370 12.24 -36.09 -20.04
N LEU A 371 13.51 -36.24 -19.61
CA LEU A 371 14.41 -37.28 -20.10
C LEU A 371 13.94 -38.66 -19.63
#